data_AF-A0A2K8M935-F1
#
_entry.id   AF-A0A2K8M935-F1
#
_cell.length_a   1.000
_cell.length_b   1.000
_cell.length_c   1.000
_cell.angle_alpha   90.00
_cell.angle_beta   90.00
_cell.angle_gamma   90.00
#
_symmetry.space_group_name_H-M   'P 1'
#
loop_
_entity.id
_entity.type
_entity.pdbx_description
1 polymer ?
#
loop_
_entity_poly.entity_id
_entity_poly.type
_entity_poly.pdbx_seq_one_letter_code
_entity_poly.pdbx_strand_id
1 'polypeptide(L)'
;MGDKQQQQRVEAMADKALEPRKKALIELAHAADAARDHESIEAKADKDIANIRARAERRVEAILAKADEQVERVRQRTREETDERANSWRRAYRAARDVGWTATELRAAEQPPPPRAAARKRPAPTPRAGAASAAALDAAAAGDRPPPGTESADPLPRSA
;
A
#
# COMPACT_ATOMS: atom_id res chain seq x y z
N MET A 1 -22.70 81.73 -12.89
CA MET A 1 -23.20 80.39 -13.32
C MET A 1 -22.10 79.49 -13.90
N GLY A 2 -20.92 80.00 -14.30
CA GLY A 2 -19.86 79.20 -14.96
C GLY A 2 -19.02 78.30 -14.05
N ASP A 3 -18.70 78.74 -12.82
CA ASP A 3 -17.77 78.00 -11.95
C ASP A 3 -18.30 76.63 -11.51
N LYS A 4 -19.61 76.54 -11.22
CA LYS A 4 -20.25 75.26 -10.87
C LYS A 4 -20.21 74.25 -12.03
N GLN A 5 -20.31 74.70 -13.28
CA GLN A 5 -20.22 73.82 -14.44
C GLN A 5 -18.77 73.38 -14.72
N GLN A 6 -17.78 74.24 -14.46
CA GLN A 6 -16.37 73.84 -14.55
C GLN A 6 -16.02 72.82 -13.47
N GLN A 7 -16.48 73.02 -12.24
CA GLN A 7 -16.24 72.11 -11.13
C GLN A 7 -16.82 70.71 -11.41
N GLN A 8 -18.07 70.64 -11.91
CA GLN A 8 -18.70 69.39 -12.34
C GLN A 8 -17.95 68.68 -13.48
N ARG A 9 -17.34 69.42 -14.41
CA ARG A 9 -16.55 68.84 -15.51
C ARG A 9 -15.23 68.25 -15.00
N VAL A 10 -14.58 68.93 -14.05
CA VAL A 10 -13.34 68.44 -13.43
C VAL A 10 -13.62 67.19 -12.59
N GLU A 11 -14.70 67.20 -11.81
CA GLU A 11 -15.15 66.03 -11.05
C GLU A 11 -15.47 64.85 -11.98
N ALA A 12 -16.21 65.06 -13.07
CA ALA A 12 -16.51 64.00 -14.04
C ALA A 12 -15.26 63.45 -14.76
N MET A 13 -14.25 64.30 -15.03
CA MET A 13 -12.98 63.84 -15.58
C MET A 13 -12.15 63.07 -14.56
N ALA A 14 -12.15 63.50 -13.29
CA ALA A 14 -11.49 62.80 -12.21
C ALA A 14 -12.12 61.42 -11.96
N ASP A 15 -13.46 61.34 -11.95
CA ASP A 15 -14.18 60.07 -11.84
C ASP A 15 -13.85 59.14 -13.00
N LYS A 16 -13.87 59.65 -14.24
CA LYS A 16 -13.51 58.87 -15.44
C LYS A 16 -12.06 58.38 -15.42
N ALA A 17 -11.15 59.15 -14.83
CA ALA A 17 -9.76 58.75 -14.65
C ALA A 17 -9.59 57.70 -13.53
N LEU A 18 -10.48 57.68 -12.54
CA LEU A 18 -10.48 56.70 -11.45
C LEU A 18 -11.25 55.42 -11.79
N GLU A 19 -12.14 55.42 -12.78
CA GLU A 19 -12.91 54.25 -13.22
C GLU A 19 -12.06 52.98 -13.47
N PRO A 20 -10.90 53.03 -14.19
CA PRO A 20 -10.06 51.85 -14.37
C PRO A 20 -9.54 51.27 -13.06
N ARG A 21 -9.21 52.14 -12.08
CA ARG A 21 -8.74 51.73 -10.75
C ARG A 21 -9.87 51.09 -9.95
N LYS A 22 -11.09 51.65 -10.01
CA LYS A 22 -12.28 51.06 -9.39
C LYS A 22 -12.56 49.66 -9.95
N LYS A 23 -12.50 49.49 -11.28
CA LYS A 23 -12.66 48.18 -11.94
C LYS A 23 -11.59 47.18 -11.54
N ALA A 24 -10.32 47.58 -11.53
CA ALA A 24 -9.22 46.71 -11.10
C ALA A 24 -9.38 46.23 -9.65
N LEU A 25 -9.88 47.08 -8.75
CA LEU A 25 -10.15 46.69 -7.35
C LEU A 25 -11.31 45.69 -7.24
N ILE A 26 -12.35 45.83 -8.07
CA ILE A 26 -13.48 44.88 -8.11
C ILE A 26 -13.00 43.53 -8.66
N GLU A 27 -12.22 43.52 -9.73
CA GLU A 27 -11.63 42.29 -10.30
C GLU A 27 -10.70 41.60 -9.30
N LEU A 28 -9.89 42.35 -8.55
CA LEU A 28 -9.04 41.82 -7.49
C LEU A 28 -9.86 41.20 -6.35
N ALA A 29 -10.97 41.83 -5.97
CA ALA A 29 -11.87 41.29 -4.95
C ALA A 29 -12.49 39.96 -5.39
N HIS A 30 -12.98 39.88 -6.63
CA HIS A 30 -13.50 38.63 -7.20
C HIS A 30 -12.42 37.53 -7.28
N ALA A 31 -11.18 37.88 -7.65
CA ALA A 31 -10.08 36.92 -7.67
C ALA A 31 -9.73 36.41 -6.26
N ALA A 32 -9.77 37.28 -5.24
CA ALA A 32 -9.52 36.89 -3.85
C ALA A 32 -10.61 35.97 -3.31
N ASP A 33 -11.89 36.23 -3.64
CA ASP A 33 -13.00 35.37 -3.23
C ASP A 33 -12.92 34.00 -3.94
N ALA A 34 -12.61 33.97 -5.24
CA ALA A 34 -12.41 32.73 -5.98
C ALA A 34 -11.25 31.89 -5.42
N ALA A 35 -10.15 32.53 -4.98
CA ALA A 35 -9.04 31.84 -4.33
C ALA A 35 -9.45 31.22 -2.99
N ARG A 36 -10.24 31.93 -2.17
CA ARG A 36 -10.76 31.38 -0.90
C ARG A 36 -11.71 30.20 -1.11
N ASP A 37 -12.57 30.30 -2.11
CA ASP A 37 -13.47 29.20 -2.47
C ASP A 37 -12.68 27.97 -2.94
N HIS A 38 -11.61 28.18 -3.71
CA HIS A 38 -10.71 27.11 -4.13
C HIS A 38 -10.05 26.40 -2.94
N GLU A 39 -9.44 27.14 -2.02
CA GLU A 39 -8.82 26.57 -0.81
C GLU A 39 -9.83 25.76 0.02
N SER A 40 -11.08 26.23 0.11
CA SER A 40 -12.17 25.54 0.80
C SER A 40 -12.55 24.21 0.12
N ILE A 41 -12.56 24.18 -1.22
CA ILE A 41 -12.83 22.97 -2.00
C ILE A 41 -11.67 21.98 -1.84
N GLU A 42 -10.42 22.42 -1.96
CA GLU A 42 -9.24 21.57 -1.78
C GLU A 42 -9.21 20.96 -0.38
N ALA A 43 -9.42 21.75 0.68
CA ALA A 43 -9.43 21.25 2.05
C ALA A 43 -10.53 20.19 2.28
N LYS A 44 -11.70 20.35 1.65
CA LYS A 44 -12.77 19.33 1.70
C LYS A 44 -12.37 18.07 0.94
N ALA A 45 -11.79 18.21 -0.25
CA ALA A 45 -11.35 17.08 -1.06
C ALA A 45 -10.27 16.26 -0.34
N ASP A 46 -9.29 16.93 0.29
CA ASP A 46 -8.23 16.28 1.08
C ASP A 46 -8.80 15.49 2.26
N LYS A 47 -9.78 16.07 2.96
CA LYS A 47 -10.48 15.38 4.06
C LYS A 47 -11.22 14.14 3.57
N ASP A 48 -11.90 14.23 2.42
CA ASP A 48 -12.62 13.09 1.84
C ASP A 48 -11.66 12.00 1.36
N ILE A 49 -10.54 12.38 0.73
CA ILE A 49 -9.47 11.45 0.35
C ILE A 49 -8.91 10.72 1.58
N ALA A 50 -8.63 11.45 2.67
CA ALA A 50 -8.15 10.86 3.91
C ALA A 50 -9.16 9.87 4.51
N ASN A 51 -10.44 10.21 4.52
CA ASN A 51 -11.51 9.32 5.00
C ASN A 51 -11.64 8.04 4.14
N ILE A 52 -11.54 8.19 2.81
CA ILE A 52 -11.59 7.05 1.88
C ILE A 52 -10.38 6.13 2.11
N ARG A 53 -9.17 6.69 2.25
CA ARG A 53 -7.94 5.93 2.53
C ARG A 53 -8.06 5.15 3.84
N ALA A 54 -8.45 5.82 4.93
CA ALA A 54 -8.62 5.17 6.22
C ALA A 54 -9.67 4.03 6.18
N ARG A 55 -10.76 4.20 5.41
CA ARG A 55 -11.75 3.14 5.22
C ARG A 55 -11.21 1.98 4.39
N ALA A 56 -10.43 2.26 3.36
CA ALA A 56 -9.80 1.24 2.53
C ALA A 56 -8.78 0.41 3.32
N GLU A 57 -7.92 1.07 4.10
CA GLU A 57 -6.92 0.42 4.97
C GLU A 57 -7.59 -0.54 5.96
N ARG A 58 -8.62 -0.09 6.69
CA ARG A 58 -9.37 -0.96 7.61
C ARG A 58 -9.99 -2.18 6.92
N ARG A 59 -10.46 -2.02 5.67
CA ARG A 59 -11.00 -3.14 4.88
C ARG A 59 -9.90 -4.12 4.49
N VAL A 60 -8.74 -3.63 4.07
CA VAL A 60 -7.58 -4.45 3.73
C VAL A 60 -7.13 -5.24 4.97
N GLU A 61 -6.95 -4.58 6.11
CA GLU A 61 -6.59 -5.24 7.37
C GLU A 61 -7.59 -6.33 7.76
N ALA A 62 -8.90 -6.06 7.65
CA ALA A 62 -9.93 -7.05 7.94
C ALA A 62 -9.92 -8.25 6.98
N ILE A 63 -9.59 -8.03 5.70
CA ILE A 63 -9.46 -9.10 4.70
C ILE A 63 -8.22 -9.95 5.01
N LEU A 64 -7.08 -9.31 5.31
CA LEU A 64 -5.84 -10.00 5.67
C LEU A 64 -6.02 -10.84 6.93
N ALA A 65 -6.63 -10.29 7.98
CA ALA A 65 -6.91 -11.03 9.21
C ALA A 65 -7.80 -12.26 8.96
N LYS A 66 -8.84 -12.13 8.12
CA LYS A 66 -9.68 -13.27 7.72
C LYS A 66 -8.92 -14.31 6.89
N ALA A 67 -8.05 -13.87 6.00
CA ALA A 67 -7.22 -14.76 5.19
C ALA A 67 -6.26 -15.56 6.09
N ASP A 68 -5.60 -14.90 7.04
CA ASP A 68 -4.70 -15.55 8.00
C ASP A 68 -5.44 -16.58 8.86
N GLU A 69 -6.64 -16.24 9.33
CA GLU A 69 -7.47 -17.16 10.09
C GLU A 69 -7.87 -18.41 9.27
N GLN A 70 -8.22 -18.22 8.00
CA GLN A 70 -8.53 -19.34 7.10
C GLN A 70 -7.31 -20.21 6.82
N VAL A 71 -6.14 -19.61 6.61
CA VAL A 71 -4.88 -20.33 6.40
C VAL A 71 -4.55 -21.18 7.62
N GLU A 72 -4.68 -20.65 8.84
CA GLU A 72 -4.45 -21.43 10.05
C GLU A 72 -5.48 -22.55 10.23
N ARG A 73 -6.76 -22.32 9.90
CA ARG A 73 -7.79 -23.38 9.90
C ARG A 73 -7.45 -24.51 8.93
N VAL A 74 -7.01 -24.20 7.71
CA VAL A 74 -6.59 -25.20 6.73
C VAL A 74 -5.36 -25.95 7.22
N ARG A 75 -4.34 -25.25 7.72
CA ARG A 75 -3.13 -25.86 8.29
C ARG A 75 -3.46 -26.82 9.43
N GLN A 76 -4.38 -26.43 10.30
CA GLN A 76 -4.80 -27.25 11.42
C GLN A 76 -5.52 -28.52 10.94
N ARG A 77 -6.50 -28.38 10.02
CA ARG A 77 -7.19 -29.53 9.42
C ARG A 77 -6.20 -30.49 8.73
N THR A 78 -5.24 -29.98 7.98
CA THR A 78 -4.23 -30.82 7.31
C THR A 78 -3.36 -31.58 8.33
N ARG A 79 -3.02 -30.97 9.47
CA ARG A 79 -2.30 -31.67 10.54
C ARG A 79 -3.15 -32.79 11.13
N GLU A 80 -4.41 -32.51 11.45
CA GLU A 80 -5.35 -33.50 11.98
C GLU A 80 -5.53 -34.68 11.03
N GLU A 81 -5.79 -34.42 9.74
CA GLU A 81 -5.90 -35.48 8.72
C GLU A 81 -4.60 -36.30 8.58
N THR A 82 -3.44 -35.65 8.69
CA THR A 82 -2.15 -36.34 8.64
C THR A 82 -1.96 -37.24 9.86
N ASP A 83 -2.32 -36.74 11.04
CA ASP A 83 -2.24 -37.49 12.31
C ASP A 83 -3.21 -38.67 12.32
N GLU A 84 -4.43 -38.49 11.81
CA GLU A 84 -5.42 -39.55 11.63
C GLU A 84 -4.93 -40.64 10.69
N ARG A 85 -4.38 -40.28 9.52
CA ARG A 85 -3.77 -41.25 8.58
C ARG A 85 -2.58 -41.98 9.21
N ALA A 86 -1.74 -41.26 9.97
CA ALA A 86 -0.63 -41.87 10.68
C ALA A 86 -1.10 -42.82 11.79
N ASN A 87 -2.19 -42.50 12.48
CA ASN A 87 -2.78 -43.34 13.52
C ASN A 87 -3.45 -44.58 12.92
N SER A 88 -4.21 -44.43 11.83
CA SER A 88 -4.87 -45.54 11.15
C SER A 88 -3.84 -46.53 10.59
N TRP A 89 -2.79 -46.04 9.93
CA TRP A 89 -1.70 -46.88 9.43
C TRP A 89 -0.99 -47.60 10.58
N ARG A 90 -0.68 -46.91 11.69
CA ARG A 90 -0.06 -47.54 12.86
C ARG A 90 -0.92 -48.65 13.45
N ARG A 91 -2.25 -48.48 13.51
CA ARG A 91 -3.18 -49.50 13.98
C ARG A 91 -3.20 -50.71 13.04
N ALA A 92 -3.32 -50.48 11.73
CA ALA A 92 -3.31 -51.54 10.73
C ALA A 92 -1.98 -52.33 10.74
N TYR A 93 -0.86 -51.63 10.84
CA TYR A 93 0.46 -52.25 10.92
C TYR A 93 0.61 -53.13 12.17
N ARG A 94 0.15 -52.66 13.34
CA ARG A 94 0.14 -53.47 14.57
C ARG A 94 -0.74 -54.71 14.43
N ALA A 95 -1.97 -54.56 13.94
CA ALA A 95 -2.88 -55.67 13.73
C ALA A 95 -2.28 -56.74 12.80
N ALA A 96 -1.61 -56.34 11.72
CA ALA A 96 -0.96 -57.30 10.83
C ALA A 96 0.21 -58.03 11.52
N ARG A 97 1.00 -57.32 12.35
CA ARG A 97 2.07 -57.94 13.15
C ARG A 97 1.53 -58.91 14.19
N ASP A 98 0.39 -58.62 14.80
CA ASP A 98 -0.28 -59.50 15.78
C ASP A 98 -0.77 -60.81 15.13
N VAL A 99 -1.15 -60.77 13.84
CA VAL A 99 -1.54 -61.94 13.02
C VAL A 99 -0.33 -62.71 12.47
N GLY A 100 0.89 -62.29 12.82
CA GLY A 100 2.13 -63.01 12.49
C GLY A 100 2.82 -62.57 11.20
N TRP A 101 2.34 -61.51 10.53
CA TRP A 101 3.00 -61.00 9.34
C TRP A 101 4.38 -60.41 9.68
N THR A 102 5.38 -60.76 8.87
CA THR A 102 6.74 -60.25 9.04
C THR A 102 6.88 -58.84 8.46
N ALA A 103 7.88 -58.09 8.94
CA ALA A 103 8.16 -56.74 8.45
C ALA A 103 8.61 -56.69 6.98
N THR A 104 9.04 -57.81 6.42
CA THR A 104 9.47 -57.96 5.02
C THR A 104 8.25 -58.16 4.12
N GLU A 105 7.32 -59.03 4.53
CA GLU A 105 6.04 -59.26 3.84
C GLU A 105 5.18 -57.99 3.79
N LEU A 106 5.14 -57.23 4.90
CA LEU A 106 4.43 -55.95 4.93
C LEU A 106 5.03 -54.88 4.02
N ARG A 107 6.35 -54.91 3.79
CA ARG A 107 7.02 -54.00 2.85
C ARG A 107 6.82 -54.41 1.40
N ALA A 108 6.76 -55.72 1.14
CA ALA A 108 6.48 -56.27 -0.18
C ALA A 108 5.02 -56.05 -0.62
N ALA A 109 4.09 -55.91 0.32
CA ALA A 109 2.67 -55.61 0.06
C ALA A 109 2.38 -54.14 -0.36
N GLU A 110 3.42 -53.34 -0.67
CA GLU A 110 3.31 -51.98 -1.22
C GLU A 110 2.41 -50.99 -0.45
N GLN A 111 2.32 -51.11 0.87
CA GLN A 111 1.68 -50.10 1.74
C GLN A 111 2.75 -49.21 2.38
N PRO A 112 3.31 -48.21 1.67
CA PRO A 112 4.35 -47.37 2.24
C PRO A 112 3.82 -46.63 3.47
N PRO A 113 4.63 -46.47 4.53
CA PRO A 113 4.23 -45.67 5.69
C PRO A 113 3.89 -44.25 5.24
N PRO A 114 2.90 -43.59 5.87
CA PRO A 114 2.57 -42.21 5.55
C PRO A 114 3.83 -41.34 5.71
N PRO A 115 4.02 -40.35 4.81
CA PRO A 115 5.20 -39.50 4.85
C PRO A 115 5.29 -38.84 6.22
N ARG A 116 6.43 -39.01 6.90
CA ARG A 116 6.68 -38.35 8.17
C ARG A 116 6.61 -36.84 7.94
N ALA A 117 5.88 -36.13 8.79
CA ALA A 117 5.91 -34.68 8.83
C ALA A 117 7.38 -34.24 8.87
N ALA A 118 7.80 -33.45 7.88
CA ALA A 118 9.18 -32.98 7.80
C ALA A 118 9.54 -32.35 9.13
N ALA A 119 10.63 -32.82 9.75
CA ALA A 119 11.17 -32.21 10.96
C ALA A 119 11.42 -30.74 10.61
N ARG A 120 10.56 -29.85 11.13
CA ARG A 120 10.69 -28.41 10.90
C ARG A 120 12.07 -28.02 11.41
N LYS A 121 13.01 -27.76 10.50
CA LYS A 121 14.24 -27.07 10.86
C LYS A 121 13.81 -25.80 11.56
N ARG A 122 14.28 -25.60 12.79
CA ARG A 122 14.05 -24.38 13.56
C ARG A 122 14.28 -23.19 12.61
N PRO A 123 13.30 -22.27 12.44
CA PRO A 123 13.57 -21.08 11.66
C PRO A 123 14.79 -20.38 12.27
N ALA A 124 15.72 -19.96 11.41
CA ALA A 124 16.84 -19.14 11.84
C ALA A 124 16.28 -17.91 12.59
N PRO A 125 16.91 -17.49 13.70
CA PRO A 125 16.44 -16.33 14.44
C PRO A 125 16.42 -15.12 13.50
N THR A 126 15.23 -14.58 13.27
CA THR A 126 15.04 -13.34 12.53
C THR A 126 15.77 -12.24 13.30
N PRO A 127 16.71 -11.48 12.70
CA PRO A 127 17.31 -10.35 13.38
C PRO A 127 16.20 -9.38 13.74
N ARG A 128 16.05 -9.16 15.06
CA ARG A 128 15.17 -8.14 15.62
C ARG A 128 15.64 -6.80 15.07
N ALA A 129 14.82 -6.15 14.24
CA ALA A 129 15.05 -4.77 13.83
C ALA A 129 14.92 -3.87 15.06
N GLY A 130 16.02 -3.75 15.80
CA GLY A 130 16.22 -2.77 16.84
C GLY A 130 17.06 -1.63 16.29
N ALA A 131 16.45 -0.45 16.21
CA ALA A 131 17.12 0.84 16.28
C ALA A 131 18.31 1.05 15.32
N ALA A 132 18.03 1.28 14.03
CA ALA A 132 18.89 2.16 13.22
C ALA A 132 18.58 3.63 13.61
N SER A 133 18.98 3.99 14.83
CA SER A 133 19.10 5.36 15.27
C SER A 133 20.41 5.93 14.71
N ALA A 134 20.30 6.99 13.91
CA ALA A 134 21.29 8.06 13.77
C ALA A 134 22.70 7.75 13.23
N ALA A 135 22.84 7.07 12.08
CA ALA A 135 24.14 6.98 11.40
C ALA A 135 24.08 6.96 9.85
N ALA A 136 23.11 7.63 9.23
CA ALA A 136 22.99 7.69 7.76
C ALA A 136 22.79 9.11 7.23
N LEU A 137 23.51 10.09 7.79
CA LEU A 137 23.48 11.48 7.33
C LEU A 137 24.86 12.05 6.94
N ASP A 138 25.89 11.20 6.76
CA ASP A 138 27.24 11.70 6.50
C ASP A 138 28.00 10.89 5.42
N ALA A 139 27.33 10.60 4.30
CA ALA A 139 27.95 9.96 3.13
C ALA A 139 27.50 10.57 1.79
N ALA A 140 27.09 11.85 1.79
CA ALA A 140 26.73 12.58 0.57
C ALA A 140 27.81 13.61 0.14
N ALA A 141 29.08 13.33 0.46
CA ALA A 141 30.21 14.17 0.08
C ALA A 141 31.43 13.33 -0.33
N ALA A 142 31.29 12.48 -1.34
CA ALA A 142 32.42 12.01 -2.16
C ALA A 142 31.92 11.25 -3.39
N GLY A 143 32.33 11.69 -4.58
CA GLY A 143 32.58 10.76 -5.68
C GLY A 143 31.54 10.73 -6.79
N ASP A 144 31.56 11.80 -7.57
CA ASP A 144 31.26 11.84 -9.00
C ASP A 144 31.92 10.66 -9.77
N ARG A 145 31.13 9.67 -10.20
CA ARG A 145 31.41 8.82 -11.39
C ARG A 145 30.22 7.93 -11.76
N PRO A 146 29.66 8.02 -12.99
CA PRO A 146 28.71 7.04 -13.49
C PRO A 146 29.41 5.76 -13.98
N PRO A 147 28.87 4.56 -13.73
CA PRO A 147 29.34 3.32 -14.34
C PRO A 147 28.92 3.26 -15.83
N PRO A 148 29.77 2.71 -16.73
CA PRO A 148 29.47 2.63 -18.15
C PRO A 148 28.59 1.42 -18.48
N GLY A 149 27.53 1.67 -19.26
CA GLY A 149 26.92 0.70 -20.16
C GLY A 149 25.87 -0.23 -19.56
N THR A 150 24.61 0.06 -19.87
CA THR A 150 23.65 -0.92 -20.42
C THR A 150 22.47 -0.17 -21.04
N GLU A 151 22.55 -0.04 -22.36
CA GLU A 151 21.49 0.03 -23.37
C GLU A 151 20.05 0.33 -22.91
N SER A 152 19.62 1.56 -23.21
CA SER A 152 18.22 1.93 -23.39
C SER A 152 17.60 1.12 -24.54
N ALA A 153 16.67 0.23 -24.21
CA ALA A 153 15.65 -0.24 -25.13
C ALA A 153 14.35 0.53 -24.82
N ASP A 154 14.18 1.65 -25.52
CA ASP A 154 12.90 2.35 -25.67
C ASP A 154 12.11 1.69 -26.81
N PRO A 155 10.80 1.46 -26.64
CA PRO A 155 9.92 1.69 -27.77
C PRO A 155 8.68 2.49 -27.40
N LEU A 156 8.67 3.78 -27.75
CA LEU A 156 7.44 4.51 -28.00
C LEU A 156 6.86 4.16 -29.39
N PRO A 157 5.52 4.16 -29.54
CA PRO A 157 4.83 3.74 -30.75
C PRO A 157 4.96 4.78 -31.88
N ARG A 158 5.14 4.30 -33.12
CA ARG A 158 5.06 5.13 -34.33
C ARG A 158 3.59 5.38 -34.69
N SER A 159 3.17 6.64 -34.66
CA SER A 159 1.99 7.10 -35.38
C SER A 159 2.31 7.29 -36.86
N ALA A 160 1.50 6.70 -37.72
CA ALA A 160 1.26 7.11 -39.10
C ALA A 160 -0.23 6.95 -39.37
#